data_AF-A0A2K3KQI9-F1
#
_entry.id   AF-A0A2K3KQI9-F1
#
_cell.length_a   1.000
_cell.length_b   1.000
_cell.length_c   1.000
_cell.angle_alpha   90.00
_cell.angle_beta   90.00
_cell.angle_gamma   90.00
#
_symmetry.space_group_name_H-M   'P 1'
#
loop_
_entity.id
_entity.type
_entity.pdbx_description
1 polymer ?
#
loop_
_entity_poly.entity_id
_entity_poly.type
_entity_poly.pdbx_seq_one_letter_code
_entity_poly.pdbx_strand_id
1 'polypeptide(L)'
;MATDFSWMVPIEIMLGSLNHGEVQACSISNVPDELREVNEDAYKPKQISIGPLHRGATRHLQLMEEPKWHYMRELLDRQGTTPEQNRRSEVRLRECGYDILKLDKIICASYGGSNNNILEETDPHEITKIMIVDGCFLLELLIRIGDYMDNQNPNSYNNDAILNTEEKMLSVLNDVAMLENQIPFLVL
;
A
#
# COMPACT_ATOMS: atom_id res chain seq x y z
N MET A 1 -38.55 -9.74 -14.31
CA MET A 1 -37.18 -9.97 -13.80
C MET A 1 -36.39 -8.74 -14.19
N ALA A 2 -35.82 -8.01 -13.23
CA ALA A 2 -34.89 -6.93 -13.56
C ALA A 2 -33.61 -7.58 -14.10
N THR A 3 -33.09 -7.07 -15.22
CA THR A 3 -31.83 -7.52 -15.80
C THR A 3 -30.70 -7.16 -14.84
N ASP A 4 -29.88 -8.15 -14.45
CA ASP A 4 -28.72 -7.93 -13.58
C ASP A 4 -27.55 -7.39 -14.42
N PHE A 5 -27.16 -6.14 -14.15
CA PHE A 5 -26.05 -5.45 -14.80
C PHE A 5 -24.80 -5.36 -13.92
N SER A 6 -24.75 -6.08 -12.80
CA SER A 6 -23.60 -6.06 -11.88
C SER A 6 -22.27 -6.41 -12.55
N TRP A 7 -22.30 -7.27 -13.57
CA TRP A 7 -21.12 -7.65 -14.36
C TRP A 7 -20.53 -6.51 -15.20
N MET A 8 -21.27 -5.42 -15.46
CA MET A 8 -20.80 -4.27 -16.24
C MET A 8 -19.99 -3.29 -15.40
N VAL A 9 -20.13 -3.32 -14.06
CA VAL A 9 -19.49 -2.37 -13.14
C VAL A 9 -17.96 -2.34 -13.30
N PRO A 10 -17.24 -3.47 -13.40
CA PRO A 10 -15.78 -3.44 -13.64
C PRO A 10 -15.40 -2.77 -14.96
N ILE A 11 -16.22 -2.92 -16.01
CA ILE A 11 -16.01 -2.33 -17.33
C ILE A 11 -16.21 -0.81 -17.27
N GLU A 12 -17.30 -0.36 -16.66
CA GLU A 12 -17.59 1.07 -16.48
C GLU A 12 -16.47 1.77 -15.69
N ILE A 13 -15.91 1.10 -14.69
CA ILE A 13 -14.82 1.63 -13.86
C ILE A 13 -13.52 1.68 -14.63
N MET A 14 -13.15 0.61 -15.35
CA MET A 14 -11.99 0.63 -16.26
C MET A 14 -12.09 1.78 -17.27
N LEU A 15 -13.25 1.94 -17.93
CA LEU A 15 -13.48 3.02 -18.89
C LEU A 15 -13.46 4.42 -18.24
N GLY A 16 -13.95 4.54 -17.00
CA GLY A 16 -13.87 5.77 -16.21
C GLY A 16 -12.43 6.13 -15.83
N SER A 17 -11.65 5.13 -15.39
CA SER A 17 -10.24 5.30 -15.00
C SER A 17 -9.34 5.68 -16.18
N LEU A 18 -9.60 5.19 -17.40
CA LEU A 18 -8.83 5.62 -18.59
C LEU A 18 -8.88 7.14 -18.85
N ASN A 19 -9.91 7.82 -18.34
CA ASN A 19 -10.10 9.27 -18.47
C ASN A 19 -9.69 10.05 -17.21
N HIS A 20 -9.30 9.37 -16.13
CA HIS A 20 -8.95 10.00 -14.86
C HIS A 20 -7.46 10.34 -14.87
N GLY A 21 -7.11 11.63 -14.97
CA GLY A 21 -5.71 12.08 -15.05
C GLY A 21 -4.84 11.73 -13.83
N GLU A 22 -5.47 11.35 -12.72
CA GLU A 22 -4.81 10.95 -11.45
C GLU A 22 -4.74 9.43 -11.27
N VAL A 23 -5.49 8.65 -12.05
CA VAL A 23 -5.59 7.19 -11.88
C VAL A 23 -5.54 6.50 -13.23
N GLN A 24 -4.40 5.89 -13.54
CA GLN A 24 -4.29 5.04 -14.71
C GLN A 24 -4.67 3.60 -14.36
N ALA A 25 -5.68 3.05 -15.05
CA ALA A 25 -5.96 1.62 -15.00
C ALA A 25 -4.70 0.83 -15.39
N CYS A 26 -4.47 -0.31 -14.75
CA CYS A 26 -3.25 -1.12 -14.93
C CYS A 26 -1.95 -0.36 -14.59
N SER A 27 -1.99 0.63 -13.68
CA SER A 27 -0.80 1.38 -13.24
C SER A 27 0.19 0.54 -12.44
N ILE A 28 -0.26 -0.53 -11.79
CA ILE A 28 0.61 -1.49 -11.12
C ILE A 28 0.85 -2.62 -12.11
N SER A 29 2.07 -2.65 -12.64
CA SER A 29 2.47 -3.60 -13.67
C SER A 29 2.77 -4.96 -13.06
N ASN A 30 2.06 -5.99 -13.51
CA ASN A 30 2.47 -7.37 -13.30
C ASN A 30 3.68 -7.67 -14.21
N VAL A 31 4.66 -8.35 -13.66
CA VAL A 31 5.84 -8.80 -14.38
C VAL A 31 5.43 -9.95 -15.32
N PRO A 32 5.69 -9.84 -16.63
CA PRO A 32 5.43 -10.92 -17.58
C PRO A 32 6.13 -12.21 -17.15
N ASP A 33 5.48 -13.35 -17.36
CA ASP A 33 6.01 -14.66 -16.95
C ASP A 33 7.36 -14.95 -17.62
N GLU A 34 7.58 -14.49 -18.85
CA GLU A 34 8.86 -14.66 -19.55
C GLU A 34 10.04 -13.98 -18.84
N LEU A 35 9.79 -12.85 -18.16
CA LEU A 35 10.80 -12.17 -17.36
C LEU A 35 10.96 -12.84 -15.98
N ARG A 36 9.84 -13.27 -15.39
CA ARG A 36 9.81 -13.97 -14.11
C ARG A 36 10.58 -15.30 -14.16
N GLU A 37 10.43 -16.06 -15.24
CA GLU A 37 11.12 -17.36 -15.42
C GLU A 37 12.66 -17.22 -15.43
N VAL A 38 13.18 -16.07 -15.86
CA VAL A 38 14.63 -15.83 -15.88
C VAL A 38 15.18 -15.61 -14.47
N ASN A 39 14.44 -14.91 -13.61
CA ASN A 39 14.84 -14.65 -12.23
C ASN A 39 13.63 -14.32 -11.35
N GLU A 40 13.01 -15.35 -10.79
CA GLU A 40 11.81 -15.21 -9.96
C GLU A 40 12.09 -14.38 -8.68
N ASP A 41 13.28 -14.54 -8.10
CA ASP A 41 13.69 -13.86 -6.87
C ASP A 41 13.92 -12.36 -7.05
N ALA A 42 14.06 -11.87 -8.29
CA ALA A 42 14.17 -10.43 -8.57
C ALA A 42 12.85 -9.68 -8.40
N TYR A 43 11.72 -10.41 -8.35
CA TYR A 43 10.38 -9.84 -8.28
C TYR A 43 9.65 -10.20 -6.98
N LYS A 44 10.31 -10.89 -6.05
CA LYS A 44 9.78 -11.21 -4.72
C LYS A 44 10.39 -10.31 -3.64
N PRO A 45 9.59 -9.58 -2.85
CA PRO A 45 10.10 -8.79 -1.75
C PRO A 45 10.70 -9.68 -0.65
N LYS A 46 11.74 -9.18 0.02
CA LYS A 46 12.54 -9.97 0.98
C LYS A 46 12.29 -9.60 2.44
N GLN A 47 12.13 -8.32 2.70
CA GLN A 47 11.87 -7.69 3.99
C GLN A 47 10.39 -7.39 4.17
N ILE A 48 9.76 -6.66 3.25
CA ILE A 48 8.41 -6.10 3.45
C ILE A 48 7.50 -6.26 2.23
N SER A 49 6.27 -6.69 2.47
CA SER A 49 5.21 -6.71 1.47
C SER A 49 4.38 -5.44 1.58
N ILE A 50 4.13 -4.83 0.43
CA ILE A 50 3.30 -3.63 0.24
C ILE A 50 2.26 -3.97 -0.82
N GLY A 51 1.00 -3.77 -0.45
CA GLY A 51 -0.12 -4.18 -1.27
C GLY A 51 -0.41 -5.68 -1.20
N PRO A 52 -1.35 -6.13 -2.04
CA PRO A 52 -1.96 -7.45 -1.91
C PRO A 52 -1.16 -8.57 -2.58
N LEU A 53 -0.29 -8.28 -3.54
CA LEU A 53 0.31 -9.30 -4.43
C LEU A 53 1.25 -10.28 -3.71
N HIS A 54 2.04 -9.82 -2.74
CA HIS A 54 2.98 -10.66 -1.99
C HIS A 54 2.56 -10.92 -0.55
N ARG A 55 1.30 -10.62 -0.20
CA ARG A 55 0.84 -10.69 1.18
C ARG A 55 0.94 -12.12 1.71
N GLY A 56 1.69 -12.30 2.79
CA GLY A 56 1.86 -13.59 3.44
C GLY A 56 2.70 -14.61 2.65
N ALA A 57 3.37 -14.19 1.56
CA ALA A 57 4.14 -15.09 0.70
C ALA A 57 5.30 -15.78 1.44
N THR A 58 5.88 -15.12 2.45
CA THR A 58 6.92 -15.72 3.29
C THR A 58 6.73 -15.38 4.77
N ARG A 59 7.32 -16.19 5.65
CA ARG A 59 7.33 -15.93 7.10
C ARG A 59 7.98 -14.59 7.44
N HIS A 60 9.02 -14.19 6.70
CA HIS A 60 9.72 -12.93 6.95
C HIS A 60 8.81 -11.72 6.66
N LEU A 61 8.04 -11.76 5.57
CA LEU A 61 7.08 -10.71 5.24
C LEU A 61 5.99 -10.60 6.30
N GLN A 62 5.51 -11.73 6.85
CA GLN A 62 4.52 -11.72 7.94
C GLN A 62 5.03 -11.06 9.22
N LEU A 63 6.31 -11.20 9.55
CA LEU A 63 6.91 -10.55 10.73
C LEU A 63 6.95 -9.02 10.60
N MET A 64 6.90 -8.49 9.37
CA MET A 64 6.87 -7.04 9.13
C MET A 64 5.47 -6.44 9.23
N GLU A 65 4.40 -7.23 9.37
CA GLU A 65 3.06 -6.70 9.55
C GLU A 65 2.93 -5.91 10.88
N GLU A 66 3.49 -6.40 11.98
CA GLU A 66 3.46 -5.69 13.28
C GLU A 66 4.16 -4.31 13.22
N PRO A 67 5.38 -4.19 12.68
CA PRO A 67 5.99 -2.89 12.40
C PRO A 67 5.12 -1.95 11.57
N LYS A 68 4.41 -2.44 10.54
CA LYS A 68 3.48 -1.61 9.75
C LYS A 68 2.35 -1.04 10.62
N TRP A 69 1.75 -1.86 11.49
CA TRP A 69 0.74 -1.38 12.44
C TRP A 69 1.29 -0.34 13.42
N HIS A 70 2.53 -0.50 13.87
CA HIS A 70 3.18 0.52 14.70
C HIS A 70 3.31 1.84 13.94
N TYR A 71 3.83 1.83 12.71
CA TYR A 71 3.97 3.04 11.89
C TYR A 71 2.63 3.72 11.63
N MET A 72 1.59 2.94 11.31
CA MET A 72 0.23 3.45 11.14
C MET A 72 -0.28 4.15 12.41
N ARG A 73 -0.09 3.55 13.59
CA ARG A 73 -0.48 4.17 14.86
C ARG A 73 0.22 5.51 15.05
N GLU A 74 1.54 5.55 14.85
CA GLU A 74 2.33 6.76 15.01
C GLU A 74 1.87 7.86 14.04
N LEU A 75 1.54 7.54 12.78
CA LEU A 75 0.97 8.49 11.81
C LEU A 75 -0.38 9.06 12.26
N LEU A 76 -1.26 8.20 12.80
CA LEU A 76 -2.58 8.60 13.28
C LEU A 76 -2.51 9.45 14.54
N ASP A 77 -1.47 9.25 15.36
CA ASP A 77 -1.25 10.00 16.59
C ASP A 77 -0.44 11.29 16.38
N ARG A 78 0.19 11.47 15.19
CA ARG A 78 0.83 12.74 14.82
C ARG A 78 -0.17 13.88 14.89
N GLN A 79 0.17 14.89 15.69
CA GLN A 79 -0.53 16.16 15.74
C GLN A 79 -0.01 17.08 14.64
N GLY A 80 -0.93 17.67 13.90
CA GLY A 80 -0.59 18.68 12.90
C GLY A 80 -0.67 20.10 13.44
N THR A 81 -0.41 21.04 12.56
CA THR A 81 -0.43 22.48 12.86
C THR A 81 -1.85 23.05 12.80
N THR A 82 -2.80 22.35 12.18
CA THR A 82 -4.20 22.77 12.08
C THR A 82 -5.14 21.97 12.99
N PRO A 83 -6.29 22.54 13.40
CA PRO A 83 -7.29 21.82 14.20
C PRO A 83 -7.85 20.56 13.51
N GLU A 84 -7.92 20.56 12.18
CA GLU A 84 -8.39 19.39 11.41
C GLU A 84 -7.39 18.22 11.50
N GLN A 85 -6.10 18.52 11.58
CA GLN A 85 -5.05 17.50 11.74
C GLN A 85 -4.97 16.94 13.17
N ASN A 86 -5.55 17.65 14.15
CA ASN A 86 -5.56 17.27 15.56
C ASN A 86 -6.85 16.54 16.00
N ARG A 87 -7.59 15.99 15.04
CA ARG A 87 -8.74 15.11 15.33
C ARG A 87 -8.26 13.81 15.99
N ARG A 88 -9.15 13.18 16.76
CA ARG A 88 -8.89 11.86 17.36
C ARG A 88 -8.52 10.83 16.30
N SER A 89 -7.51 10.00 16.59
CA SER A 89 -7.00 8.91 15.74
C SER A 89 -8.12 7.99 15.23
N GLU A 90 -9.11 7.69 16.08
CA GLU A 90 -10.30 6.88 15.74
C GLU A 90 -11.17 7.50 14.64
N VAL A 91 -11.30 8.83 14.63
CA VAL A 91 -12.09 9.55 13.62
C VAL A 91 -11.36 9.53 12.28
N ARG A 92 -10.05 9.84 12.31
CA ARG A 92 -9.19 9.79 11.11
C ARG A 92 -9.20 8.40 10.47
N LEU A 93 -9.10 7.35 11.28
CA LEU A 93 -9.16 5.96 10.80
C LEU A 93 -10.51 5.63 10.13
N ARG A 94 -11.63 6.06 10.72
CA ARG A 94 -12.96 5.82 10.14
C ARG A 94 -13.17 6.57 8.83
N GLU A 95 -12.74 7.82 8.76
CA GLU A 95 -12.81 8.65 7.54
C GLU A 95 -11.96 8.01 6.43
N CYS A 96 -10.69 7.67 6.73
CA CYS A 96 -9.81 6.97 5.80
C CYS A 96 -10.42 5.65 5.32
N GLY A 97 -10.96 4.83 6.23
CA GLY A 97 -11.59 3.57 5.85
C GLY A 97 -12.81 3.73 4.97
N TYR A 98 -13.63 4.77 5.19
CA TYR A 98 -14.77 5.05 4.33
C TYR A 98 -14.34 5.50 2.93
N ASP A 99 -13.33 6.34 2.83
CA ASP A 99 -12.86 6.86 1.54
C ASP A 99 -12.11 5.80 0.73
N ILE A 100 -11.24 5.01 1.36
CA ILE A 100 -10.56 3.88 0.67
C ILE A 100 -11.57 2.83 0.21
N LEU A 101 -12.60 2.51 1.02
CA LEU A 101 -13.61 1.52 0.63
C LEU A 101 -14.39 1.94 -0.62
N LYS A 102 -14.66 3.23 -0.81
CA LYS A 102 -15.29 3.73 -2.05
C LYS A 102 -14.39 3.56 -3.27
N LEU A 103 -13.08 3.54 -3.06
CA LEU A 103 -12.07 3.42 -4.11
C LEU A 103 -11.74 1.96 -4.44
N ASP A 104 -12.33 0.98 -3.73
CA ASP A 104 -12.07 -0.47 -3.89
C ASP A 104 -11.93 -0.89 -5.36
N LYS A 105 -12.93 -0.57 -6.17
CA LYS A 105 -12.97 -0.98 -7.57
C LYS A 105 -11.88 -0.31 -8.41
N ILE A 106 -11.55 0.94 -8.11
CA ILE A 106 -10.47 1.69 -8.77
C ILE A 106 -9.11 1.11 -8.38
N ILE A 107 -8.94 0.79 -7.09
CA ILE A 107 -7.77 0.11 -6.56
C ILE A 107 -7.59 -1.23 -7.30
N CYS A 108 -8.62 -2.06 -7.38
CA CYS A 108 -8.56 -3.33 -8.10
C CYS A 108 -8.24 -3.16 -9.60
N ALA A 109 -8.81 -2.15 -10.26
CA ALA A 109 -8.51 -1.84 -11.65
C ALA A 109 -7.03 -1.42 -11.87
N SER A 110 -6.38 -0.87 -10.84
CA SER A 110 -4.97 -0.48 -10.91
C SER A 110 -4.02 -1.68 -11.08
N TYR A 111 -4.43 -2.88 -10.68
CA TYR A 111 -3.65 -4.13 -10.79
C TYR A 111 -4.01 -4.98 -12.03
N GLY A 112 -4.70 -4.40 -13.02
CA GLY A 112 -4.98 -5.06 -14.30
C GLY A 112 -6.40 -5.61 -14.50
N GLY A 113 -7.34 -5.36 -13.57
CA GLY A 113 -8.71 -5.89 -13.69
C GLY A 113 -8.78 -7.42 -13.69
N SER A 114 -9.88 -8.02 -14.18
CA SER A 114 -10.32 -9.44 -14.08
C SER A 114 -9.35 -10.57 -14.45
N ASN A 115 -8.09 -10.27 -14.71
CA ASN A 115 -7.05 -11.24 -15.01
C ASN A 115 -6.21 -11.57 -13.76
N ASN A 116 -6.45 -10.89 -12.63
CA ASN A 116 -5.73 -11.07 -11.37
C ASN A 116 -6.69 -11.67 -10.32
N ASN A 117 -6.88 -12.99 -10.37
CA ASN A 117 -7.86 -13.75 -9.57
C ASN A 117 -7.80 -13.43 -8.06
N ILE A 118 -6.61 -13.06 -7.56
CA ILE A 118 -6.38 -12.69 -6.16
C ILE A 118 -7.31 -11.55 -5.74
N LEU A 119 -7.53 -10.54 -6.58
CA LEU A 119 -8.28 -9.33 -6.20
C LEU A 119 -9.78 -9.43 -6.45
N GLU A 120 -10.21 -10.27 -7.40
CA GLU A 120 -11.64 -10.50 -7.63
C GLU A 120 -12.27 -11.38 -6.55
N GLU A 121 -11.49 -12.31 -6.00
CA GLU A 121 -11.95 -13.23 -4.94
C GLU A 121 -11.77 -12.64 -3.53
N THR A 122 -11.00 -11.56 -3.38
CA THR A 122 -10.75 -10.95 -2.07
C THR A 122 -11.90 -10.04 -1.67
N ASP A 123 -12.32 -10.16 -0.41
CA ASP A 123 -13.32 -9.29 0.20
C ASP A 123 -12.89 -7.81 0.16
N PRO A 124 -13.76 -6.87 -0.27
CA PRO A 124 -13.43 -5.44 -0.33
C PRO A 124 -12.93 -4.85 0.99
N HIS A 125 -13.38 -5.37 2.14
CA HIS A 125 -12.87 -4.89 3.42
C HIS A 125 -11.44 -5.35 3.70
N GLU A 126 -11.05 -6.54 3.22
CA GLU A 126 -9.65 -6.99 3.31
C GLU A 126 -8.74 -6.19 2.39
N ILE A 127 -9.15 -5.87 1.16
CA ILE A 127 -8.40 -4.94 0.28
C ILE A 127 -8.28 -3.58 0.96
N THR A 128 -9.39 -3.03 1.44
CA THR A 128 -9.41 -1.74 2.16
C THR A 128 -8.44 -1.73 3.33
N LYS A 129 -8.42 -2.79 4.14
CA LYS A 129 -7.49 -2.94 5.27
C LYS A 129 -6.03 -2.96 4.82
N ILE A 130 -5.70 -3.67 3.74
CA ILE A 130 -4.34 -3.68 3.18
C ILE A 130 -3.94 -2.25 2.80
N MET A 131 -4.79 -1.55 2.05
CA MET A 131 -4.48 -0.20 1.56
C MET A 131 -4.29 0.80 2.69
N ILE A 132 -5.12 0.75 3.73
CA ILE A 132 -4.98 1.65 4.88
C ILE A 132 -3.68 1.39 5.63
N VAL A 133 -3.40 0.12 5.96
CA VAL A 133 -2.20 -0.24 6.76
C VAL A 133 -0.93 0.08 5.98
N ASP A 134 -0.86 -0.34 4.72
CA ASP A 134 0.34 -0.17 3.90
C ASP A 134 0.51 1.29 3.46
N GLY A 135 -0.58 1.99 3.15
CA GLY A 135 -0.53 3.42 2.85
C GLY A 135 -0.09 4.27 4.04
N CYS A 136 -0.66 4.03 5.22
CA CYS A 136 -0.23 4.72 6.44
C CYS A 136 1.23 4.38 6.81
N PHE A 137 1.64 3.13 6.61
CA PHE A 137 3.03 2.72 6.79
C PHE A 137 3.97 3.51 5.86
N LEU A 138 3.66 3.58 4.56
CA LEU A 138 4.49 4.28 3.59
C LEU A 138 4.60 5.78 3.89
N LEU A 139 3.48 6.43 4.22
CA LEU A 139 3.47 7.86 4.59
C LEU A 139 4.38 8.11 5.81
N GLU A 140 4.25 7.32 6.87
CA GLU A 140 5.07 7.47 8.07
C GLU A 140 6.55 7.15 7.79
N LEU A 141 6.84 6.14 6.97
CA LEU A 141 8.20 5.79 6.57
C LEU A 141 8.86 6.95 5.83
N LEU A 142 8.17 7.55 4.86
CA LEU A 142 8.68 8.69 4.09
C LEU A 142 8.94 9.91 4.98
N ILE A 143 8.03 10.22 5.91
CA ILE A 143 8.22 11.30 6.88
C ILE A 143 9.47 11.04 7.75
N ARG A 144 9.61 9.83 8.29
CA ARG A 144 10.77 9.46 9.13
C ARG A 144 12.08 9.49 8.37
N ILE A 145 12.09 9.12 7.09
CA ILE A 145 13.29 9.21 6.25
C ILE A 145 13.69 10.67 6.05
N GLY A 146 12.73 11.55 5.76
CA GLY A 146 12.98 12.99 5.68
C GLY A 146 13.60 13.52 6.97
N ASP A 147 12.96 13.21 8.12
CA ASP A 147 13.48 13.56 9.44
C ASP A 147 14.88 12.98 9.69
N TYR A 148 15.13 11.72 9.29
CA TYR A 148 16.43 11.07 9.44
C TYR A 148 17.54 11.75 8.62
N MET A 149 17.22 12.20 7.40
CA MET A 149 18.17 12.90 6.54
C MET A 149 18.47 14.32 7.01
N ASP A 150 17.48 15.00 7.60
CA ASP A 150 17.61 16.36 8.13
C ASP A 150 18.28 16.40 9.51
N ASN A 151 18.09 15.35 10.32
CA ASN A 151 18.62 15.27 11.67
C ASN A 151 20.04 14.68 11.71
N GLN A 152 20.99 15.40 12.34
CA GLN A 152 22.35 14.88 12.58
C GLN A 152 22.48 14.02 13.85
N ASN A 153 21.37 13.64 14.51
CA ASN A 153 21.43 12.81 15.73
C ASN A 153 21.19 11.33 15.41
N PRO A 154 22.26 10.51 15.29
CA PRO A 154 22.15 9.10 14.90
C PRO A 154 21.37 8.25 15.91
N ASN A 155 21.11 8.74 17.13
CA ASN A 155 20.43 7.97 18.16
C ASN A 155 18.90 8.07 18.12
N SER A 156 18.32 8.93 17.27
CA SER A 156 16.87 9.19 17.27
C SER A 156 16.02 7.97 16.91
N TYR A 157 16.60 6.98 16.24
CA TYR A 157 15.90 5.80 15.72
C TYR A 157 16.49 4.46 16.19
N ASN A 158 17.31 4.43 17.24
CA ASN A 158 17.96 3.21 17.72
C ASN A 158 16.97 2.08 18.09
N ASN A 159 15.73 2.42 18.44
CA ASN A 159 14.67 1.48 18.77
C ASN A 159 13.63 1.29 17.63
N ASP A 160 13.85 1.91 16.47
CA ASP A 160 12.95 1.81 15.34
C ASP A 160 13.08 0.44 14.66
N ALA A 161 11.96 -0.13 14.21
CA ALA A 161 11.96 -1.43 13.55
C ALA A 161 12.70 -1.43 12.20
N ILE A 162 12.84 -0.29 11.52
CA ILE A 162 13.40 -0.17 10.16
C ILE A 162 14.58 0.79 10.14
N LEU A 163 14.47 1.96 10.79
CA LEU A 163 15.49 3.02 10.76
C LEU A 163 16.62 2.82 11.79
N ASN A 164 16.65 1.69 12.51
CA ASN A 164 17.72 1.40 13.46
C ASN A 164 19.10 1.21 12.82
N THR A 165 19.14 0.82 11.55
CA THR A 165 20.37 0.58 10.79
C THR A 165 20.16 0.97 9.34
N GLU A 166 21.18 1.55 8.72
CA GLU A 166 21.16 1.97 7.32
C GLU A 166 20.92 0.77 6.37
N GLU A 167 21.54 -0.38 6.64
CA GLU A 167 21.37 -1.60 5.85
C GLU A 167 19.91 -2.08 5.83
N LYS A 168 19.23 -2.06 6.99
CA LYS A 168 17.83 -2.47 7.08
C LYS A 168 16.91 -1.48 6.36
N MET A 169 17.15 -0.18 6.56
CA MET A 169 16.43 0.88 5.86
C MET A 169 16.54 0.72 4.34
N LEU A 170 17.77 0.56 3.82
CA LEU A 170 18.00 0.37 2.37
C LEU A 170 17.35 -0.91 1.85
N SER A 171 17.38 -1.99 2.63
CA SER A 171 16.74 -3.25 2.26
C SER A 171 15.21 -3.11 2.15
N VAL A 172 14.58 -2.38 3.08
CA VAL A 172 13.16 -2.05 3.02
C VAL A 172 12.84 -1.14 1.83
N LEU A 173 13.67 -0.13 1.58
CA LEU A 173 13.47 0.78 0.44
C LEU A 173 13.59 0.06 -0.91
N ASN A 174 14.50 -0.90 -1.03
CA ASN A 174 14.61 -1.74 -2.22
C ASN A 174 13.31 -2.50 -2.49
N ASP A 175 12.73 -3.11 -1.46
CA ASP A 175 11.44 -3.80 -1.58
C ASP A 175 10.30 -2.83 -1.92
N VAL A 176 10.26 -1.65 -1.29
CA VAL A 176 9.26 -0.60 -1.57
C VAL A 176 9.34 -0.10 -3.01
N ALA A 177 10.48 -0.22 -3.69
CA ALA A 177 10.63 0.17 -5.09
C ALA A 177 10.36 -0.97 -6.11
N MET A 178 9.99 -2.18 -5.65
CA MET A 178 9.74 -3.31 -6.54
C MET A 178 8.40 -3.21 -7.26
N LEU A 179 8.37 -3.58 -8.55
CA LEU A 179 7.18 -3.44 -9.42
C LEU A 179 5.92 -4.13 -8.89
N GLU A 180 6.05 -5.34 -8.35
CA GLU A 180 4.91 -6.14 -7.84
C GLU A 180 4.64 -5.91 -6.34
N ASN A 181 5.31 -4.93 -5.74
CA ASN A 181 5.22 -4.63 -4.31
C ASN A 181 4.72 -3.19 -4.08
N GLN A 182 3.65 -2.80 -4.76
CA GLN A 182 3.14 -1.43 -4.78
C GLN A 182 1.65 -1.35 -4.43
N ILE A 183 1.24 -0.17 -4.00
CA ILE A 183 -0.15 0.25 -3.92
C ILE A 183 -0.38 1.45 -4.87
N PRO A 184 -1.62 1.71 -5.33
CA PRO A 184 -1.89 2.82 -6.22
C PRO A 184 -1.64 4.16 -5.50
N PHE A 185 -0.99 5.12 -6.15
CA PHE A 185 -0.66 6.42 -5.53
C PHE A 185 -1.88 7.18 -4.99
N LEU A 186 -3.07 6.98 -5.57
CA LEU A 186 -4.33 7.56 -5.07
C LEU A 186 -4.68 7.18 -3.62
N VAL A 187 -4.05 6.14 -3.07
CA VAL A 187 -4.23 5.70 -1.68
C VAL A 187 -3.49 6.61 -0.70
N LEU A 188 -2.43 7.31 -1.15
CA LEU A 188 -1.56 8.18 -0.35
C LEU A 188 -2.05 9.64 -0.38
#